data_AF-M2UFU2-F1
#
_entry.id   AF-M2UFU2-F1
#
_cell.length_a   1.000
_cell.length_b   1.000
_cell.length_c   1.000
_cell.angle_alpha   90.00
_cell.angle_beta   90.00
_cell.angle_gamma   90.00
#
_symmetry.space_group_name_H-M   'P 1'
#
loop_
_entity.id
_entity.type
_entity.pdbx_description
1 polymer ?
#
loop_
_entity_poly.entity_id
_entity_poly.type
_entity_poly.pdbx_seq_one_letter_code
_entity_poly.pdbx_strand_id
1 'polypeptide(L)'
;NIKSYATTHNLPYQRLRRAYLGLPNRCDRAKPPALYRLNESQDLALERYLDAIDNIGFGIHRGLVEQQANSLLEDAYTGLNEVAPKVGKLWARRWLARHPKY
;
A
#
# COMPACT_ATOMS: atom_id res chain seq x y z
N ASN A 1 19.40 -5.78 33.62
CA ASN A 1 20.01 -4.53 33.12
C ASN A 1 20.13 -4.61 31.59
N ILE A 2 19.45 -3.75 30.83
CA ILE A 2 19.38 -3.85 29.35
C ILE A 2 20.73 -3.56 28.69
N LYS A 3 21.56 -2.69 29.31
CA LYS A 3 22.87 -2.33 28.79
C LYS A 3 23.84 -3.50 28.83
N SER A 4 23.88 -4.24 29.95
CA SER A 4 24.74 -5.42 30.07
C SER A 4 24.34 -6.51 29.08
N TYR A 5 23.03 -6.77 28.94
CA TYR A 5 22.51 -7.72 27.96
C TYR A 5 22.88 -7.32 26.51
N ALA A 6 22.77 -6.04 26.16
CA ALA A 6 23.16 -5.54 24.84
C ALA A 6 24.65 -5.77 24.55
N THR A 7 25.53 -5.53 25.53
CA THR A 7 26.97 -5.75 25.39
C THR A 7 27.31 -7.24 25.27
N THR A 8 26.74 -8.10 26.12
CA THR A 8 27.00 -9.55 26.11
C THR A 8 26.58 -10.21 24.80
N HIS A 9 25.47 -9.77 24.21
CA HIS A 9 24.94 -10.35 22.98
C HIS A 9 25.32 -9.57 21.71
N ASN A 10 26.18 -8.55 21.82
CA ASN A 10 26.56 -7.66 20.72
C ASN A 10 25.35 -7.09 19.96
N LEU A 11 24.31 -6.70 20.72
CA LEU A 11 23.06 -6.17 20.18
C LEU A 11 23.01 -4.65 20.30
N PRO A 12 22.33 -3.94 19.37
CA PRO A 12 22.16 -2.50 19.48
C PRO A 12 21.33 -2.14 20.71
N TYR A 13 21.95 -1.52 21.71
CA TYR A 13 21.30 -1.10 22.96
C TYR A 13 20.03 -0.28 22.73
N GLN A 14 20.06 0.65 21.77
CA GLN A 14 18.91 1.51 21.43
C GLN A 14 17.71 0.70 20.94
N ARG A 15 17.93 -0.41 20.22
CA ARG A 15 16.85 -1.28 19.71
C ARG A 15 16.23 -2.08 20.86
N LEU A 16 17.06 -2.64 21.74
CA LEU A 16 16.60 -3.36 22.94
C LEU A 16 15.84 -2.45 23.91
N ARG A 17 16.33 -1.23 24.14
CA ARG A 17 15.64 -0.25 24.99
C ARG A 17 14.27 0.12 24.44
N ARG A 18 14.15 0.32 23.12
CA ARG A 18 12.86 0.61 22.47
C ARG A 18 11.88 -0.55 22.61
N ALA A 19 12.34 -1.78 22.38
CA ALA A 19 11.53 -2.99 22.56
C ALA A 19 11.07 -3.15 24.03
N TYR A 20 11.97 -2.92 24.98
CA TYR A 20 11.65 -2.96 26.41
C TYR A 20 10.61 -1.90 26.82
N LEU A 21 10.66 -0.72 26.20
CA LEU A 21 9.68 0.36 26.42
C LEU A 21 8.36 0.14 25.66
N GLY A 22 8.19 -0.99 24.95
CA GLY A 22 7.00 -1.26 24.15
C GLY A 22 6.81 -0.29 22.98
N LEU A 23 7.87 0.42 22.56
CA LEU A 23 7.79 1.35 21.45
C LEU A 23 7.70 0.59 20.13
N PRO A 24 6.92 1.09 19.15
CA PRO A 24 6.74 0.40 17.88
C PRO A 24 8.08 0.24 17.16
N ASN A 25 8.39 -1.02 16.83
CA ASN A 25 9.52 -1.39 16.00
C ASN A 25 9.11 -1.44 14.53
N ARG A 26 10.07 -1.70 13.64
CA ARG A 26 9.80 -1.83 12.19
C ARG A 26 8.75 -2.92 11.89
N CYS A 27 8.66 -3.95 12.74
CA CYS A 27 7.66 -5.02 12.66
C CYS A 27 6.28 -4.59 13.18
N ASP A 28 6.24 -3.79 14.26
CA ASP A 28 5.00 -3.32 14.91
C ASP A 28 4.42 -2.08 14.25
N ARG A 29 5.23 -1.36 13.45
CA ARG A 29 4.77 -0.28 12.60
C ARG A 29 3.89 -0.92 11.53
N ALA A 30 2.60 -1.08 11.86
CA ALA A 30 1.54 -1.40 10.91
C ALA A 30 1.87 -0.65 9.62
N LYS A 31 2.08 -1.39 8.52
CA LYS A 31 2.38 -0.79 7.22
C LYS A 31 1.45 0.41 7.07
N PRO A 32 1.97 1.63 6.93
CA PRO A 32 1.11 2.80 6.99
C PRO A 32 0.03 2.63 5.92
N PRO A 33 -1.25 2.89 6.25
CA PRO A 33 -2.34 2.90 5.28
C PRO A 33 -2.08 3.86 4.12
N ALA A 34 -1.08 4.74 4.23
CA ALA A 34 -0.62 5.68 3.21
C ALA A 34 -0.13 5.05 1.89
N LEU A 35 0.00 3.72 1.78
CA LEU A 35 0.22 3.04 0.50
C LEU A 35 -1.09 2.78 -0.27
N TYR A 36 -2.24 2.88 0.38
CA TYR A 36 -3.56 2.72 -0.24
C TYR A 36 -4.00 4.09 -0.74
N ARG A 37 -3.90 4.29 -2.05
CA ARG A 37 -4.36 5.50 -2.72
C ARG A 37 -5.88 5.49 -2.90
N LEU A 38 -6.45 4.29 -3.01
CA LEU A 38 -7.87 4.03 -3.11
C LEU A 38 -8.43 3.66 -1.74
N ASN A 39 -9.66 4.10 -1.49
CA ASN A 39 -10.47 3.63 -0.36
C ASN A 39 -11.01 2.22 -0.65
N GLU A 40 -11.51 1.52 0.37
CA GLU A 40 -12.00 0.14 0.26
C GLU A 40 -13.09 -0.02 -0.83
N SER A 41 -14.02 0.94 -0.93
CA SER A 41 -15.06 0.93 -1.96
C SER A 41 -14.50 1.08 -3.38
N GLN A 42 -13.46 1.90 -3.55
CA GLN A 42 -12.80 2.10 -4.83
C GLN A 42 -11.93 0.89 -5.21
N ASP A 43 -11.31 0.23 -4.22
CA ASP A 43 -10.55 -1.00 -4.44
C ASP A 43 -11.48 -2.13 -4.93
N LEU A 44 -12.65 -2.29 -4.30
CA LEU A 44 -13.67 -3.24 -4.75
C LEU A 44 -14.20 -2.93 -6.15
N ALA A 45 -14.39 -1.65 -6.48
CA ALA A 45 -14.81 -1.23 -7.82
C ALA A 45 -13.74 -1.57 -8.88
N LEU A 46 -12.47 -1.38 -8.55
CA LEU A 46 -11.34 -1.72 -9.42
C LEU A 46 -11.24 -3.24 -9.62
N GLU A 47 -11.40 -4.05 -8.57
CA GLU A 47 -11.42 -5.50 -8.67
C GLU A 47 -12.53 -5.99 -9.60
N ARG A 48 -13.76 -5.48 -9.44
CA ARG A 48 -14.90 -5.85 -10.30
C ARG A 48 -14.66 -5.51 -11.77
N TYR A 49 -14.03 -4.36 -12.02
CA TYR A 49 -13.66 -3.95 -13.37
C TYR A 49 -12.63 -4.91 -13.98
N LEU A 50 -11.60 -5.28 -13.23
CA LEU A 50 -10.58 -6.22 -13.69
C LEU A 50 -11.14 -7.62 -13.91
N ASP A 51 -12.02 -8.10 -13.03
CA ASP A 51 -12.76 -9.35 -13.22
C ASP A 51 -13.58 -9.35 -14.51
N ALA A 52 -14.27 -8.24 -14.81
CA ALA A 52 -15.01 -8.13 -16.06
C ALA A 52 -14.10 -8.21 -17.29
N ILE A 53 -12.91 -7.62 -17.22
CA ILE A 53 -11.93 -7.62 -18.31
C ILE A 53 -11.28 -8.99 -18.48
N ASP A 54 -10.93 -9.66 -17.38
CA ASP A 54 -10.36 -11.01 -17.41
C ASP A 54 -11.35 -12.01 -18.00
N ASN A 55 -12.64 -11.88 -17.67
CA ASN A 55 -13.72 -12.69 -18.25
C ASN A 55 -13.87 -12.50 -19.77
N ILE A 56 -13.53 -11.32 -20.31
CA ILE A 56 -13.54 -11.04 -21.74
C ILE A 56 -12.29 -11.63 -22.43
N GLY A 57 -11.26 -12.02 -21.66
CA GLY A 57 -10.00 -12.55 -22.17
C GLY A 57 -9.01 -11.47 -22.61
N PHE A 58 -9.27 -10.20 -22.25
CA PHE A 58 -8.37 -9.10 -22.54
C PHE A 58 -7.37 -9.00 -21.38
N GLY A 59 -6.23 -9.70 -21.49
CA GLY A 59 -5.29 -9.87 -20.37
C GLY A 59 -4.95 -8.58 -19.62
N ILE A 60 -4.86 -8.69 -18.29
CA ILE A 60 -4.65 -7.54 -17.40
C ILE A 60 -3.19 -7.08 -17.42
N HIS A 61 -2.98 -5.77 -17.62
CA HIS A 61 -1.65 -5.16 -17.56
C HIS A 61 -1.61 -3.88 -16.72
N ARG A 62 -0.41 -3.48 -16.30
CA ARG A 62 -0.19 -2.37 -15.36
C ARG A 62 -0.82 -1.05 -15.80
N GLY A 63 -0.72 -0.70 -17.07
CA GLY A 63 -1.29 0.54 -17.62
C GLY A 63 -2.81 0.62 -17.46
N LEU A 64 -3.51 -0.50 -17.63
CA LEU A 64 -4.96 -0.58 -17.48
C LEU A 64 -5.38 -0.35 -16.02
N VAL A 65 -4.70 -1.01 -15.09
CA VAL A 65 -4.92 -0.86 -13.64
C VAL A 65 -4.67 0.59 -13.20
N GLU A 66 -3.60 1.22 -13.70
CA GLU A 66 -3.27 2.61 -13.42
C GLU A 66 -4.32 3.58 -13.98
N GLN A 67 -4.75 3.37 -15.22
CA GLN A 67 -5.76 4.20 -15.87
C GLN A 67 -7.09 4.15 -15.13
N GLN A 68 -7.58 2.93 -14.83
CA GLN A 68 -8.86 2.77 -14.12
C GLN A 68 -8.80 3.33 -12.70
N ALA A 69 -7.69 3.10 -11.98
CA ALA A 69 -7.53 3.65 -10.64
C ALA A 69 -7.50 5.20 -10.64
N ASN A 70 -6.89 5.82 -11.66
CA ASN A 70 -6.93 7.28 -11.81
C ASN A 70 -8.34 7.78 -12.14
N SER A 71 -9.09 7.08 -13.01
CA SER A 71 -10.49 7.42 -13.30
C SER A 71 -11.34 7.42 -12.03
N LEU A 72 -11.19 6.41 -11.17
CA LEU A 72 -11.92 6.32 -9.89
C LEU A 72 -11.55 7.45 -8.90
N LEU A 73 -10.30 7.93 -8.96
CA LEU A 73 -9.86 9.05 -8.15
C LEU A 73 -10.37 10.39 -8.69
N GLU A 74 -10.43 10.53 -10.02
CA GLU A 74 -11.01 11.68 -10.71
C GLU A 74 -12.53 11.79 -10.44
N ASP A 75 -13.27 10.68 -10.54
CA ASP A 75 -14.71 10.64 -10.27
C ASP A 75 -15.06 10.98 -8.81
N ALA A 76 -14.22 10.54 -7.87
CA ALA A 76 -14.42 10.83 -6.46
C ALA A 76 -13.89 12.21 -6.04
N TYR A 77 -13.25 12.96 -6.94
CA TYR A 77 -12.63 14.23 -6.63
C TYR A 77 -13.67 15.35 -6.59
N THR A 78 -14.01 15.80 -5.38
CA THR A 78 -14.91 16.94 -5.12
C THR A 78 -14.16 18.23 -4.75
N GLY A 79 -12.84 18.24 -4.89
CA GLY A 79 -11.98 19.33 -4.42
C GLY A 79 -11.95 20.55 -5.35
N LEU A 80 -11.52 21.68 -4.79
CA LEU A 80 -11.39 22.98 -5.46
C LEU A 80 -10.07 23.15 -6.25
N ASN A 81 -9.15 22.19 -6.23
CA ASN A 81 -7.91 22.29 -7.00
C ASN A 81 -8.14 21.82 -8.44
N GLU A 82 -7.44 22.44 -9.40
CA GLU A 82 -7.60 22.16 -10.84
C GLU A 82 -7.22 20.72 -11.25
N VAL A 83 -6.53 19.96 -10.39
CA VAL A 83 -5.99 18.64 -10.74
C VAL A 83 -6.30 17.60 -9.67
N ALA A 84 -7.03 16.55 -10.07
CA ALA A 84 -7.32 15.39 -9.24
C ALA A 84 -6.03 14.61 -8.88
N PRO A 85 -5.98 14.00 -7.68
CA PRO A 85 -4.82 13.22 -7.26
C PRO A 85 -4.68 11.94 -8.09
N LYS A 86 -3.51 11.75 -8.71
CA LYS A 86 -3.18 10.53 -9.46
C LYS A 86 -2.46 9.48 -8.61
N VAL A 87 -2.52 8.22 -9.03
CA VAL A 87 -1.71 7.13 -8.49
C VAL A 87 -0.25 7.29 -8.95
N GLY A 88 0.70 6.78 -8.15
CA GLY A 88 2.12 6.86 -8.50
C GLY A 88 2.57 5.76 -9.48
N LYS A 89 3.67 5.98 -10.21
CA LYS A 89 4.22 5.04 -11.22
C LYS A 89 4.43 3.59 -10.74
N LEU A 90 4.74 3.40 -9.46
CA LEU A 90 4.95 2.06 -8.88
C LEU A 90 3.70 1.46 -8.23
N TRP A 91 2.60 2.23 -8.20
CA TRP A 91 1.38 1.85 -7.50
C TRP A 91 0.74 0.63 -8.14
N ALA A 92 0.49 0.65 -9.46
CA ALA A 92 -0.14 -0.48 -10.15
C ALA A 92 0.67 -1.79 -10.02
N ARG A 93 2.01 -1.70 -10.10
CA ARG A 93 2.89 -2.85 -9.86
C ARG A 93 2.75 -3.41 -8.44
N ARG A 94 2.70 -2.53 -7.44
CA ARG A 94 2.53 -2.94 -6.03
C ARG A 94 1.13 -3.46 -5.76
N TRP A 95 0.13 -2.92 -6.46
CA TRP A 95 -1.25 -3.34 -6.35
C TRP A 95 -1.43 -4.76 -6.89
N LEU A 96 -0.93 -5.05 -8.10
CA LEU A 96 -0.94 -6.40 -8.67
C LEU A 96 -0.17 -7.41 -7.81
N ALA A 97 0.98 -7.00 -7.26
CA ALA A 97 1.74 -7.88 -6.35
C ALA A 97 0.99 -8.25 -5.05
N ARG A 98 -0.09 -7.54 -4.70
CA ARG A 98 -0.99 -7.88 -3.59
C ARG A 98 -2.20 -8.70 -4.01
N HIS A 99 -2.56 -8.69 -5.29
CA HIS A 99 -3.71 -9.38 -5.85
C HIS A 99 -3.22 -10.44 -6.85
N PRO A 100 -2.68 -11.59 -6.37
CA PRO A 100 -2.07 -12.61 -7.22
C PRO A 100 -3.05 -13.33 -8.15
N LYS A 101 -4.35 -12.99 -8.10
CA LYS A 101 -5.38 -13.45 -9.01
C LYS A 101 -5.20 -12.88 -10.44
N TYR A 102 -4.61 -11.69 -10.55
CA TYR A 102 -4.42 -10.95 -11.80
C TYR A 102 -2.92 -10.79 -12.12
#